data_AF-A0A7J2IS09-F1
#
_entry.id   AF-A0A7J2IS09-F1
#
_cell.length_a   1.000
_cell.length_b   1.000
_cell.length_c   1.000
_cell.angle_alpha   90.00
_cell.angle_beta   90.00
_cell.angle_gamma   90.00
#
_symmetry.space_group_name_H-M   'P 1'
#
loop_
_entity.id
_entity.type
_entity.pdbx_description
1 polymer ?
#
loop_
_entity_poly.entity_id
_entity_poly.type
_entity_poly.pdbx_seq_one_letter_code
_entity_poly.pdbx_strand_id
1 'polypeptide(L)'
;MGVKKGDLPEFCYFQFLKEIQMAFKGTKTLRDASVPLKDFLKTVFKSHKKIFDLIMSRNIKDLIKILGKETIVKNRKISALNKNNRIYFVIDGLNFYVDISRKLVRFNPYNTPITSINELEAFIELFGSEADMDVELEREIGGILNLDVHFPVKIEGDFESSSNLINNVFEKYRDKIEPFFNHIHLHVSPNRVHIILDLEMYDFEKLRPLTPKDIADFFKVLKEFRNDISKHLTKT
;
A
#
# COMPACT_ATOMS: atom_id res chain seq x y z
N MET A 1 12.21 -16.84 -6.03
CA MET A 1 13.48 -16.66 -6.78
C MET A 1 13.24 -15.62 -7.87
N GLY A 2 14.20 -14.75 -8.17
CA GLY A 2 14.03 -13.69 -9.19
C GLY A 2 14.71 -14.03 -10.52
N VAL A 3 14.18 -13.55 -11.64
CA VAL A 3 14.70 -13.83 -12.99
C VAL A 3 15.80 -12.83 -13.32
N LYS A 4 17.03 -13.33 -13.55
CA LYS A 4 18.19 -12.57 -14.02
C LYS A 4 18.45 -12.82 -15.50
N LYS A 5 19.21 -11.93 -16.13
CA LYS A 5 19.76 -12.16 -17.47
C LYS A 5 20.63 -13.42 -17.45
N GLY A 6 20.27 -14.42 -18.26
CA GLY A 6 20.93 -15.74 -18.31
C GLY A 6 20.12 -16.86 -17.65
N ASP A 7 19.12 -16.55 -16.82
CA ASP A 7 18.22 -17.56 -16.22
C ASP A 7 17.19 -18.09 -17.23
N LEU A 8 16.97 -17.33 -18.31
CA LEU A 8 16.10 -17.67 -19.42
C LEU A 8 16.84 -17.45 -20.75
N PRO A 9 16.43 -18.14 -21.82
CA PRO A 9 16.79 -17.75 -23.17
C PRO A 9 16.53 -16.26 -23.39
N GLU A 10 17.45 -15.58 -24.10
CA GLU A 10 17.44 -14.12 -24.23
C GLU A 10 16.11 -13.58 -24.75
N PHE A 11 15.51 -14.26 -25.74
CA PHE A 11 14.18 -13.95 -26.25
C PHE A 11 13.10 -13.97 -25.15
N CYS A 12 13.09 -15.01 -24.30
CA CYS A 12 12.13 -15.14 -23.21
C CYS A 12 12.31 -14.04 -22.15
N TYR A 13 13.56 -13.68 -21.85
CA TYR A 13 13.85 -12.57 -20.92
C TYR A 13 13.38 -11.23 -21.46
N PHE A 14 13.61 -10.93 -22.75
CA PHE A 14 13.10 -9.71 -23.37
C PHE A 14 11.57 -9.66 -23.40
N GLN A 15 10.93 -10.80 -23.66
CA GLN A 15 9.47 -10.88 -23.63
C GLN A 15 8.94 -10.62 -22.22
N PHE A 16 9.56 -11.20 -21.19
CA PHE A 16 9.22 -10.93 -19.78
C PHE A 16 9.35 -9.44 -19.41
N LEU A 17 10.45 -8.78 -19.82
CA LEU A 17 10.62 -7.34 -19.62
C LEU A 17 9.51 -6.51 -20.32
N LYS A 18 9.08 -6.93 -21.52
CA LYS A 18 7.94 -6.30 -22.20
C LYS A 18 6.64 -6.46 -21.41
N GLU A 19 6.42 -7.58 -20.75
CA GLU A 19 5.23 -7.76 -19.90
C GLU A 19 5.19 -6.77 -18.74
N ILE A 20 6.34 -6.52 -18.11
CA ILE A 20 6.46 -5.47 -17.07
C ILE A 20 6.10 -4.10 -17.66
N GLN A 21 6.63 -3.77 -18.85
CA GLN A 21 6.28 -2.52 -19.52
C GLN A 21 4.77 -2.42 -19.84
N MET A 22 4.14 -3.51 -20.28
CA MET A 22 2.70 -3.57 -20.55
C MET A 22 1.87 -3.40 -19.27
N ALA A 23 2.32 -3.92 -18.14
CA ALA A 23 1.68 -3.71 -16.85
C ALA A 23 1.68 -2.23 -16.44
N PHE A 24 2.80 -1.52 -16.64
CA PHE A 24 2.87 -0.07 -16.45
C PHE A 24 1.97 0.71 -17.41
N LYS A 25 1.60 0.14 -18.57
CA LYS A 25 0.62 0.74 -19.49
C LYS A 25 -0.82 0.40 -19.10
N GLY A 26 -1.05 -0.51 -18.15
CA GLY A 26 -2.37 -0.99 -17.77
C GLY A 26 -2.96 -2.02 -18.74
N THR A 27 -2.17 -2.58 -19.66
CA THR A 27 -2.66 -3.52 -20.68
C THR A 27 -2.46 -4.98 -20.31
N LYS A 28 -1.80 -5.27 -19.19
CA LYS A 28 -1.59 -6.63 -18.67
C LYS A 28 -1.49 -6.62 -17.16
N THR A 29 -2.04 -7.62 -16.50
CA THR A 29 -1.80 -7.86 -15.07
C THR A 29 -0.47 -8.60 -14.91
N LEU A 30 0.45 -8.02 -14.15
CA LEU A 30 1.73 -8.67 -13.83
C LEU A 30 1.54 -9.61 -12.64
N ARG A 31 1.99 -10.86 -12.75
CA ARG A 31 2.09 -11.75 -11.59
C ARG A 31 3.35 -11.42 -10.76
N ASP A 32 3.45 -12.01 -9.59
CA ASP A 32 4.61 -11.93 -8.70
C ASP A 32 5.89 -12.18 -9.49
N ALA A 33 6.72 -11.15 -9.59
CA ALA A 33 7.87 -11.11 -10.49
C ALA A 33 9.05 -10.42 -9.82
N SER A 34 10.26 -10.81 -10.18
CA SER A 34 11.45 -10.06 -9.76
C SER A 34 12.46 -9.95 -10.89
N VAL A 35 13.10 -8.79 -10.96
CA VAL A 35 14.02 -8.42 -12.05
C VAL A 35 15.13 -7.51 -11.52
N PRO A 36 16.33 -7.51 -12.12
CA PRO A 36 17.35 -6.51 -11.86
C PRO A 36 16.84 -5.08 -12.04
N LEU A 37 17.14 -4.20 -11.08
CA LEU A 37 16.75 -2.78 -11.11
C LEU A 37 17.19 -2.09 -12.39
N LYS A 38 18.42 -2.34 -12.85
CA LYS A 38 18.96 -1.73 -14.06
C LYS A 38 18.15 -2.10 -15.31
N ASP A 39 17.73 -3.35 -15.41
CA ASP A 39 17.00 -3.85 -16.58
C ASP A 39 15.56 -3.33 -16.56
N PHE A 40 14.89 -3.39 -15.41
CA PHE A 40 13.59 -2.75 -15.21
C PHE A 40 13.60 -1.27 -15.62
N LEU A 41 14.51 -0.47 -15.05
CA LEU A 41 14.52 0.96 -15.28
C LEU A 41 14.75 1.28 -16.76
N LYS A 42 15.69 0.59 -17.41
CA LYS A 42 15.96 0.75 -18.84
C LYS A 42 14.78 0.37 -19.73
N THR A 43 14.02 -0.64 -19.34
CA THR A 43 12.85 -1.10 -20.09
C THR A 43 11.66 -0.16 -19.95
N VAL A 44 11.44 0.38 -18.75
CA VAL A 44 10.20 1.09 -18.41
C VAL A 44 10.34 2.60 -18.58
N PHE A 45 11.49 3.19 -18.24
CA PHE A 45 11.64 4.64 -18.14
C PHE A 45 12.70 5.21 -19.10
N LYS A 46 12.39 6.36 -19.71
CA LYS A 46 13.35 7.09 -20.54
C LYS A 46 14.47 7.66 -19.68
N SER A 47 14.14 8.26 -18.54
CA SER A 47 15.11 8.86 -17.60
C SER A 47 15.75 7.85 -16.63
N HIS A 48 15.94 6.59 -17.06
CA HIS A 48 16.38 5.49 -16.20
C HIS A 48 17.64 5.76 -15.36
N LYS A 49 18.64 6.47 -15.90
CA LYS A 49 19.87 6.83 -15.14
C LYS A 49 19.54 7.74 -13.96
N LYS A 50 18.80 8.82 -14.21
CA LYS A 50 18.41 9.79 -13.16
C LYS A 50 17.53 9.15 -12.10
N ILE A 51 16.60 8.28 -12.52
CA ILE A 51 15.74 7.52 -11.60
C ILE A 51 16.59 6.58 -10.73
N PHE A 52 17.57 5.90 -11.32
CA PHE A 52 18.51 5.05 -10.59
C PHE A 52 19.25 5.85 -9.51
N ASP A 53 19.82 7.01 -9.85
CA ASP A 53 20.56 7.84 -8.91
C ASP A 53 19.67 8.33 -7.75
N LEU A 54 18.41 8.69 -8.04
CA LEU A 54 17.43 9.10 -7.03
C LEU A 54 17.01 7.95 -6.10
N ILE A 55 16.89 6.73 -6.63
CA ILE A 55 16.66 5.52 -5.83
C ILE A 55 17.85 5.26 -4.90
N MET A 56 19.07 5.30 -5.43
CA MET A 56 20.28 5.02 -4.65
C MET A 56 20.55 6.09 -3.59
N SER A 57 20.24 7.35 -3.88
CA SER A 57 20.32 8.47 -2.91
C SER A 57 19.12 8.55 -1.96
N ARG A 58 18.09 7.72 -2.16
CA ARG A 58 16.86 7.69 -1.36
C ARG A 58 16.09 9.01 -1.34
N ASN A 59 16.22 9.83 -2.38
CA ASN A 59 15.52 11.10 -2.50
C ASN A 59 14.11 10.90 -3.08
N ILE A 60 13.15 10.54 -2.21
CA ILE A 60 11.77 10.18 -2.60
C ILE A 60 11.02 11.35 -3.25
N LYS A 61 11.19 12.57 -2.75
CA LYS A 61 10.47 13.75 -3.26
C LYS A 61 10.81 14.02 -4.73
N ASP A 62 12.10 14.05 -5.06
CA ASP A 62 12.55 14.25 -6.44
C ASP A 62 12.30 13.02 -7.31
N LEU A 63 12.33 11.82 -6.73
CA LEU A 63 12.00 10.57 -7.41
C LEU A 63 10.56 10.59 -7.93
N ILE A 64 9.58 10.91 -7.07
CA ILE A 64 8.16 11.03 -7.47
C ILE A 64 8.01 12.10 -8.55
N LYS A 65 8.68 13.25 -8.41
CA LYS A 65 8.64 14.34 -9.40
C LYS A 65 9.19 13.94 -10.77
N ILE A 66 10.26 13.15 -10.82
CA ILE A 66 10.85 12.67 -12.08
C ILE A 66 9.98 11.56 -12.67
N LEU A 67 9.52 10.61 -11.87
CA LEU A 67 8.60 9.56 -12.32
C LEU A 67 7.34 10.17 -12.92
N GLY A 68 6.72 11.18 -12.29
CA GLY A 68 5.52 11.85 -12.82
C GLY A 68 5.69 12.53 -14.18
N LYS A 69 6.93 12.73 -14.66
CA LYS A 69 7.23 13.25 -16.00
C LYS A 69 7.39 12.16 -17.06
N GLU A 70 7.56 10.91 -16.64
CA GLU A 70 7.70 9.78 -17.55
C GLU A 70 6.37 9.49 -18.26
N THR A 71 6.41 9.39 -19.59
CA THR A 71 5.19 9.21 -20.40
C THR A 71 4.36 8.01 -19.97
N ILE A 72 5.02 6.93 -19.53
CA ILE A 72 4.35 5.67 -19.17
C ILE A 72 3.54 5.76 -17.87
N VAL A 73 3.84 6.72 -17.00
CA VAL A 73 3.12 6.96 -15.73
C VAL A 73 2.55 8.38 -15.64
N LYS A 74 2.54 9.13 -16.75
CA LYS A 74 2.03 10.50 -16.79
C LYS A 74 0.56 10.49 -16.38
N ASN A 75 0.18 11.44 -15.52
CA ASN A 75 -1.16 11.57 -14.93
C ASN A 75 -1.61 10.41 -14.02
N ARG A 76 -0.71 9.51 -13.63
CA ARG A 76 -1.01 8.47 -12.63
C ARG A 76 -0.70 8.98 -11.23
N LYS A 77 -1.47 8.51 -10.24
CA LYS A 77 -1.12 8.70 -8.82
C LYS A 77 0.12 7.85 -8.51
N ILE A 78 1.13 8.46 -7.93
CA ILE A 78 2.39 7.82 -7.55
C ILE A 78 2.59 8.03 -6.06
N SER A 79 2.58 6.95 -5.31
CA SER A 79 2.98 6.92 -3.90
C SER A 79 4.30 6.17 -3.77
N ALA A 80 5.20 6.68 -2.93
CA ALA A 80 6.45 5.98 -2.63
C ALA A 80 6.87 6.19 -1.17
N LEU A 81 7.37 5.12 -0.56
CA LEU A 81 7.81 5.09 0.84
C LEU A 81 9.21 4.48 0.92
N ASN A 82 10.12 5.16 1.62
CA ASN A 82 11.44 4.62 1.93
C ASN A 82 11.45 4.07 3.35
N LYS A 83 11.54 2.74 3.48
CA LYS A 83 11.57 2.07 4.79
C LYS A 83 12.40 0.79 4.69
N ASN A 84 13.17 0.47 5.74
CA ASN A 84 13.91 -0.80 5.83
C ASN A 84 14.83 -1.10 4.63
N ASN A 85 15.55 -0.07 4.15
CA ASN A 85 16.45 -0.15 2.99
C ASN A 85 15.77 -0.63 1.69
N ARG A 86 14.46 -0.41 1.62
CA ARG A 86 13.62 -0.64 0.44
C ARG A 86 12.88 0.64 0.12
N ILE A 87 12.58 0.82 -1.16
CA ILE A 87 11.63 1.84 -1.60
C ILE A 87 10.41 1.11 -2.14
N TYR A 88 9.28 1.29 -1.48
CA TYR A 88 7.98 0.76 -1.89
C TYR A 88 7.28 1.78 -2.77
N PHE A 89 6.56 1.30 -3.78
CA PHE A 89 5.85 2.11 -4.75
C PHE A 89 4.44 1.58 -4.96
N VAL A 90 3.49 2.50 -5.09
CA VAL A 90 2.19 2.26 -5.70
C VAL A 90 2.03 3.22 -6.87
N ILE A 91 1.78 2.67 -8.06
CA ILE A 91 1.47 3.46 -9.26
C ILE A 91 0.20 2.91 -9.87
N ASP A 92 -0.92 3.59 -9.65
CA ASP A 92 -2.23 3.20 -10.23
C ASP A 92 -2.59 1.74 -9.94
N GLY A 93 -2.43 1.32 -8.67
CA GLY A 93 -2.66 -0.06 -8.22
C GLY A 93 -1.55 -1.06 -8.56
N LEU A 94 -0.51 -0.67 -9.30
CA LEU A 94 0.69 -1.50 -9.48
C LEU A 94 1.62 -1.33 -8.28
N ASN A 95 1.75 -2.38 -7.49
CA ASN A 95 2.59 -2.39 -6.29
C ASN A 95 3.94 -3.04 -6.58
N PHE A 96 5.01 -2.38 -6.20
CA PHE A 96 6.34 -2.97 -6.28
C PHE A 96 7.28 -2.34 -5.27
N TYR A 97 8.37 -3.03 -4.96
CA TYR A 97 9.44 -2.43 -4.16
C TYR A 97 10.80 -2.69 -4.77
N VAL A 98 11.71 -1.76 -4.50
CA VAL A 98 13.12 -1.84 -4.84
C VAL A 98 13.90 -2.21 -3.59
N ASP A 99 14.53 -3.38 -3.61
CA ASP A 99 15.56 -3.76 -2.65
C ASP A 99 16.88 -3.09 -3.06
N ILE A 100 17.27 -2.04 -2.33
CA ILE A 100 18.43 -1.22 -2.67
C ILE A 100 19.72 -2.04 -2.56
N SER A 101 19.86 -2.84 -1.49
CA SER A 101 21.04 -3.68 -1.27
C SER A 101 21.25 -4.69 -2.39
N ARG A 102 20.17 -5.34 -2.82
CA ARG A 102 20.24 -6.38 -3.86
C ARG A 102 20.10 -5.83 -5.27
N LYS A 103 19.75 -4.54 -5.42
CA LYS A 103 19.43 -3.89 -6.71
C LYS A 103 18.40 -4.69 -7.50
N LEU A 104 17.34 -5.13 -6.81
CA LEU A 104 16.26 -5.93 -7.38
C LEU A 104 14.93 -5.20 -7.22
N VAL A 105 14.06 -5.36 -8.21
CA VAL A 105 12.67 -4.90 -8.14
C VAL A 105 11.77 -6.11 -8.01
N ARG A 106 10.80 -6.05 -7.11
CA ARG A 106 9.80 -7.08 -6.88
C ARG A 106 8.42 -6.52 -7.13
N PHE A 107 7.69 -7.10 -8.07
CA PHE A 107 6.37 -6.65 -8.49
C PHE A 107 5.27 -7.51 -7.90
N ASN A 108 4.14 -6.85 -7.68
CA ASN A 108 2.85 -7.42 -7.30
C ASN A 108 3.00 -8.55 -6.28
N PRO A 109 3.56 -8.29 -5.09
CA PRO A 109 3.53 -9.28 -4.02
C PRO A 109 2.12 -9.51 -3.49
N TYR A 110 1.05 -9.16 -4.22
CA TYR A 110 -0.35 -9.23 -3.81
C TYR A 110 -0.79 -10.62 -3.36
N ASN A 111 -0.17 -11.69 -3.86
CA ASN A 111 -0.44 -13.05 -3.41
C ASN A 111 0.77 -13.67 -2.69
N THR A 112 1.86 -12.92 -2.54
CA THR A 112 3.01 -13.36 -1.74
C THR A 112 2.72 -13.05 -0.28
N PRO A 113 2.78 -14.05 0.62
CA PRO A 113 2.72 -13.84 2.05
C PRO A 113 3.67 -12.76 2.54
N ILE A 114 3.22 -11.92 3.46
CA ILE A 114 4.10 -10.99 4.15
C ILE A 114 5.03 -11.78 5.07
N THR A 115 6.34 -11.55 4.92
CA THR A 115 7.38 -12.38 5.54
C THR A 115 8.09 -11.72 6.70
N SER A 116 7.77 -10.45 6.99
CA SER A 116 8.35 -9.72 8.12
C SER A 116 7.41 -8.62 8.64
N ILE A 117 7.49 -8.30 9.93
CA ILE A 117 6.75 -7.18 10.56
C ILE A 117 7.09 -5.86 9.84
N ASN A 118 8.38 -5.69 9.54
CA ASN A 118 8.92 -4.57 8.80
C ASN A 118 8.34 -4.39 7.38
N GLU A 119 7.88 -5.47 6.77
CA GLU A 119 7.21 -5.47 5.46
C GLU A 119 5.71 -5.16 5.64
N LEU A 120 5.06 -5.73 6.67
CA LEU A 120 3.69 -5.43 7.06
C LEU A 120 3.49 -3.93 7.31
N GLU A 121 4.28 -3.34 8.22
CA GLU A 121 4.19 -1.92 8.57
C GLU A 121 4.41 -1.02 7.34
N ALA A 122 5.33 -1.40 6.44
CA ALA A 122 5.59 -0.62 5.24
C ALA A 122 4.39 -0.61 4.28
N PHE A 123 3.66 -1.73 4.17
CA PHE A 123 2.43 -1.77 3.39
C PHE A 123 1.30 -1.00 4.06
N ILE A 124 1.17 -1.09 5.39
CA ILE A 124 0.15 -0.33 6.14
C ILE A 124 0.36 1.17 5.94
N GLU A 125 1.58 1.68 6.14
CA GLU A 125 1.90 3.10 5.93
C GLU A 125 1.67 3.54 4.47
N LEU A 126 2.06 2.71 3.51
CA LEU A 126 1.93 3.02 2.09
C LEU A 126 0.46 3.13 1.65
N PHE A 127 -0.37 2.16 2.05
CA PHE A 127 -1.79 2.14 1.69
C PHE A 127 -2.62 3.13 2.53
N GLY A 128 -2.26 3.36 3.79
CA GLY A 128 -2.83 4.45 4.59
C GLY A 128 -2.61 5.81 3.94
N SER A 129 -1.37 6.10 3.53
CA SER A 129 -1.06 7.32 2.77
C SER A 129 -1.81 7.41 1.45
N GLU A 130 -1.97 6.30 0.72
CA GLU A 130 -2.75 6.27 -0.51
C GLU A 130 -4.26 6.53 -0.27
N ALA A 131 -4.79 6.04 0.85
CA ALA A 131 -6.17 6.23 1.28
C ALA A 131 -6.43 7.61 1.92
N ASP A 132 -5.40 8.42 2.13
CA ASP A 132 -5.46 9.70 2.87
C ASP A 132 -5.92 9.48 4.31
N MET A 133 -5.25 8.52 4.98
CA MET A 133 -5.45 8.13 6.37
C MET A 133 -4.12 8.24 7.11
N ASP A 134 -4.19 8.70 8.35
CA ASP A 134 -3.06 8.69 9.27
C ASP A 134 -3.13 7.42 10.10
N VAL A 135 -2.03 6.69 10.21
CA VAL A 135 -2.00 5.38 10.85
C VAL A 135 -0.88 5.36 11.87
N GLU A 136 -1.24 5.29 13.13
CA GLU A 136 -0.32 5.07 14.23
C GLU A 136 -0.18 3.56 14.48
N LEU A 137 1.05 3.11 14.68
CA LEU A 137 1.39 1.70 14.84
C LEU A 137 2.10 1.49 16.16
N GLU A 138 1.48 0.73 17.05
CA GLU A 138 2.05 0.36 18.34
C GLU A 138 2.26 -1.15 18.43
N ARG A 139 3.44 -1.55 18.90
CA ARG A 139 3.76 -2.96 19.13
C ARG A 139 3.56 -3.26 20.61
N GLU A 140 2.60 -4.12 20.91
CA GLU A 140 2.30 -4.50 22.29
C GLU A 140 3.01 -5.79 22.72
N ILE A 141 3.17 -5.93 24.04
CA ILE A 141 3.74 -7.12 24.67
C ILE A 141 2.84 -8.32 24.36
N GLY A 142 3.46 -9.38 23.84
CA GLY A 142 2.75 -10.56 23.33
C GLY A 142 2.90 -10.70 21.83
N GLY A 143 3.06 -9.61 21.09
CA GLY A 143 3.05 -9.67 19.62
C GLY A 143 1.66 -9.37 19.10
N ILE A 144 1.02 -8.33 19.62
CA ILE A 144 -0.06 -7.62 18.94
C ILE A 144 0.56 -6.42 18.25
N LEU A 145 0.15 -6.18 17.01
CA LEU A 145 0.31 -4.89 16.37
C LEU A 145 -1.02 -4.18 16.46
N ASN A 146 -1.05 -3.11 17.24
CA ASN A 146 -2.17 -2.20 17.32
C ASN A 146 -2.05 -1.19 16.17
N LEU A 147 -3.13 -1.00 15.43
CA LEU A 147 -3.26 0.01 14.39
C LEU A 147 -4.34 1.00 14.84
N ASP A 148 -3.95 2.24 15.07
CA ASP A 148 -4.91 3.34 15.24
C ASP A 148 -5.01 4.10 13.92
N VAL A 149 -6.15 3.93 13.24
CA VAL A 149 -6.41 4.52 11.93
C VAL A 149 -7.29 5.75 12.08
N HIS A 150 -6.72 6.92 11.85
CA HIS A 150 -7.42 8.19 11.87
C HIS A 150 -7.83 8.62 10.46
N PHE A 151 -9.06 9.10 10.33
CA PHE A 151 -9.50 9.83 9.13
C PHE A 151 -10.21 11.13 9.52
N PRO A 152 -9.90 12.24 8.84
CA PRO A 152 -10.51 13.52 9.12
C PRO A 152 -11.99 13.48 8.72
N VAL A 153 -12.87 13.78 9.68
CA VAL A 153 -14.30 13.95 9.46
C VAL A 153 -14.73 15.23 10.13
N LYS A 154 -15.33 16.14 9.37
CA LYS A 154 -15.92 17.35 9.94
C LYS A 154 -17.30 16.97 10.46
N ILE A 155 -17.45 16.91 11.78
CA ILE A 155 -18.74 16.71 12.43
C ILE A 155 -19.36 18.10 12.63
N GLU A 156 -20.42 18.40 11.88
CA GLU A 156 -21.20 19.63 12.05
C GLU A 156 -22.53 19.27 12.71
N GLY A 157 -22.97 20.07 13.69
CA GLY A 157 -24.24 19.86 14.39
C GLY A 157 -24.13 19.10 15.71
N ASP A 158 -25.22 18.42 16.10
CA ASP A 158 -25.31 17.68 17.35
C ASP A 158 -24.39 16.45 17.35
N PHE A 159 -23.52 16.38 18.36
CA PHE A 159 -22.50 15.34 18.45
C PHE A 159 -23.10 13.96 18.71
N GLU A 160 -24.13 13.87 19.54
CA GLU A 160 -24.77 12.60 19.90
C GLU A 160 -25.44 11.95 18.68
N SER A 161 -26.22 12.74 17.94
CA SER A 161 -26.87 12.32 16.68
C SER A 161 -25.84 11.91 15.62
N SER A 162 -24.76 12.68 15.48
CA SER A 162 -23.68 12.38 14.53
C SER A 162 -22.91 11.12 14.90
N SER A 163 -22.65 10.91 16.19
CA SER A 163 -21.98 9.71 16.71
C SER A 163 -22.83 8.45 16.46
N ASN A 164 -24.13 8.50 16.74
CA ASN A 164 -25.06 7.41 16.47
C ASN A 164 -25.13 7.08 14.97
N LEU A 165 -25.13 8.10 14.10
CA LEU A 165 -25.08 7.90 12.65
C LEU A 165 -23.78 7.20 12.22
N ILE A 166 -22.63 7.67 12.72
CA ILE A 166 -21.31 7.08 12.40
C ILE A 166 -21.26 5.61 12.83
N ASN A 167 -21.72 5.29 14.05
CA ASN A 167 -21.81 3.92 14.54
C ASN A 167 -22.72 3.05 13.64
N ASN A 168 -23.90 3.54 13.27
CA ASN A 168 -24.82 2.81 12.38
C ASN A 168 -24.24 2.59 10.97
N VAL A 169 -23.45 3.52 10.46
CA VAL A 169 -22.72 3.31 9.20
C VAL A 169 -21.62 2.28 9.40
N PHE A 170 -20.85 2.36 10.49
CA PHE A 170 -19.76 1.45 10.79
C PHE A 170 -20.21 -0.01 10.86
N GLU A 171 -21.34 -0.29 11.49
CA GLU A 171 -21.91 -1.65 11.56
C GLU A 171 -22.18 -2.27 10.17
N LYS A 172 -22.42 -1.45 9.12
CA LYS A 172 -22.55 -1.96 7.73
C LYS A 172 -21.23 -2.39 7.10
N TYR A 173 -20.11 -1.90 7.64
CA TYR A 173 -18.76 -2.15 7.17
C TYR A 173 -18.01 -3.14 8.07
N ARG A 174 -18.46 -3.33 9.31
CA ARG A 174 -17.84 -4.18 10.34
C ARG A 174 -17.50 -5.58 9.84
N ASP A 175 -18.45 -6.28 9.23
CA ASP A 175 -18.25 -7.63 8.66
C ASP A 175 -17.15 -7.70 7.58
N LYS A 176 -16.83 -6.57 6.94
CA LYS A 176 -15.76 -6.48 5.93
C LYS A 176 -14.41 -6.14 6.54
N ILE A 177 -14.36 -5.66 7.78
CA ILE A 177 -13.13 -5.27 8.48
C ILE A 177 -12.71 -6.39 9.46
N GLU A 178 -13.65 -7.00 10.19
CA GLU A 178 -13.41 -8.09 11.15
C GLU A 178 -12.61 -9.28 10.61
N PRO A 179 -12.73 -9.72 9.34
CA PRO A 179 -11.93 -10.84 8.85
C PRO A 179 -10.42 -10.63 8.92
N PHE A 180 -9.95 -9.38 9.06
CA PHE A 180 -8.54 -9.04 9.08
C PHE A 180 -7.98 -8.81 10.50
N PHE A 181 -8.82 -8.65 11.52
CA PHE A 181 -8.42 -8.20 12.86
C PHE A 181 -9.15 -8.95 13.97
N ASN A 182 -8.50 -9.08 15.12
CA ASN A 182 -9.06 -9.83 16.26
C ASN A 182 -9.98 -8.95 17.10
N HIS A 183 -9.62 -7.66 17.24
CA HIS A 183 -10.45 -6.66 17.91
C HIS A 183 -10.56 -5.42 17.04
N ILE A 184 -11.74 -4.81 17.08
CA ILE A 184 -12.06 -3.58 16.35
C ILE A 184 -12.87 -2.67 17.26
N HIS A 185 -12.38 -1.46 17.47
CA HIS A 185 -13.05 -0.45 18.26
C HIS A 185 -13.15 0.86 17.49
N LEU A 186 -14.38 1.33 17.27
CA LEU A 186 -14.65 2.64 16.69
C LEU A 186 -14.72 3.69 17.81
N HIS A 187 -13.94 4.75 17.65
CA HIS A 187 -13.97 5.92 18.52
C HIS A 187 -14.37 7.15 17.72
N VAL A 188 -15.40 7.83 18.19
CA VAL A 188 -15.90 9.08 17.60
C VAL A 188 -15.59 10.22 18.55
N SER A 189 -14.90 11.23 18.05
CA SER A 189 -14.61 12.49 18.76
C SER A 189 -15.08 13.67 17.91
N PRO A 190 -15.31 14.86 18.51
CA PRO A 190 -15.88 16.01 17.78
C PRO A 190 -15.13 16.40 16.51
N ASN A 191 -13.82 16.17 16.46
CA ASN A 191 -12.96 16.58 15.35
C ASN A 191 -12.38 15.42 14.54
N ARG A 192 -12.56 14.17 14.99
CA ARG A 192 -11.93 12.98 14.41
C ARG A 192 -12.75 11.73 14.66
N VAL A 193 -12.76 10.85 13.67
CA VAL A 193 -13.14 9.45 13.84
C VAL A 193 -11.86 8.64 13.73
N HIS A 194 -11.67 7.68 14.63
CA HIS A 194 -10.57 6.75 14.55
C HIS A 194 -11.02 5.33 14.89
N ILE A 195 -10.33 4.36 14.30
CA ILE A 195 -10.61 2.94 14.48
C ILE A 195 -9.34 2.30 15.01
N ILE A 196 -9.45 1.71 16.19
CA ILE A 196 -8.39 0.93 16.81
C ILE A 196 -8.57 -0.53 16.42
N LEU A 197 -7.52 -1.15 15.92
CA LEU A 197 -7.52 -2.50 15.37
C LEU A 197 -6.36 -3.31 15.92
N ASP A 198 -6.64 -4.52 16.38
CA ASP A 198 -5.60 -5.44 16.87
C ASP A 198 -5.31 -6.54 15.87
N LEU A 199 -4.07 -6.60 15.42
CA LEU A 199 -3.54 -7.69 14.62
C LEU A 199 -2.64 -8.59 15.48
N GLU A 200 -3.09 -9.82 15.74
CA GLU A 200 -2.27 -10.83 16.40
C GLU A 200 -1.11 -11.28 15.51
N MET A 201 0.11 -11.15 16.03
CA MET A 201 1.38 -11.52 15.39
C MET A 201 2.16 -12.58 16.17
N TYR A 202 1.54 -13.19 17.20
CA TYR A 202 2.16 -14.15 18.14
C TYR A 202 2.84 -15.35 17.46
N ASP A 203 2.44 -15.68 16.23
CA ASP A 203 3.07 -16.71 15.41
C ASP A 203 3.30 -16.17 13.99
N PHE A 204 4.55 -16.15 13.54
CA PHE A 204 4.89 -15.77 12.17
C PHE A 204 4.22 -16.67 11.14
N GLU A 205 3.87 -17.91 11.50
CA GLU A 205 3.09 -18.81 10.65
C GLU A 205 1.63 -18.34 10.50
N LYS A 206 1.07 -17.64 11.50
CA LYS A 206 -0.26 -17.00 11.41
C LYS A 206 -0.27 -15.71 10.58
N LEU A 207 0.88 -15.07 10.36
CA LEU A 207 1.02 -13.95 9.42
C LEU A 207 1.11 -14.39 7.95
N ARG A 208 1.46 -15.66 7.69
CA ARG A 208 1.59 -16.20 6.32
C ARG A 208 0.35 -16.09 5.44
N PRO A 209 -0.90 -16.09 5.94
CA PRO A 209 -2.06 -15.86 5.10
C PRO A 209 -2.18 -14.40 4.65
N LEU A 210 -1.62 -13.44 5.40
CA LEU A 210 -1.79 -12.03 5.12
C LEU A 210 -0.94 -11.63 3.92
N THR A 211 -1.60 -11.05 2.93
CA THR A 211 -0.96 -10.54 1.73
C THR A 211 -1.09 -9.02 1.66
N PRO A 212 -0.25 -8.34 0.86
CA PRO A 212 -0.43 -6.92 0.54
C PRO A 212 -1.80 -6.62 -0.09
N LYS A 213 -2.46 -7.60 -0.70
CA LYS A 213 -3.81 -7.43 -1.25
C LYS A 213 -4.82 -7.25 -0.12
N ASP A 214 -4.72 -8.07 0.92
CA ASP A 214 -5.60 -8.01 2.08
C ASP A 214 -5.52 -6.63 2.75
N ILE A 215 -4.29 -6.09 2.90
CA ILE A 215 -4.08 -4.75 3.45
C ILE A 215 -4.68 -3.67 2.53
N ALA A 216 -4.46 -3.77 1.22
CA ALA A 216 -5.01 -2.81 0.26
C ALA A 216 -6.55 -2.84 0.23
N ASP A 217 -7.16 -4.03 0.28
CA ASP A 217 -8.60 -4.22 0.33
C ASP A 217 -9.18 -3.67 1.65
N PHE A 218 -8.49 -3.86 2.79
CA PHE A 218 -8.84 -3.23 4.06
C PHE A 218 -8.88 -1.69 3.96
N PHE A 219 -7.83 -1.04 3.46
CA PHE A 219 -7.82 0.42 3.31
C PHE A 219 -8.87 0.93 2.31
N LYS A 220 -9.20 0.12 1.31
CA LYS A 220 -10.30 0.41 0.39
C LYS A 220 -11.65 0.40 1.11
N VAL A 221 -11.92 -0.59 1.95
CA VAL A 221 -13.13 -0.68 2.78
C VAL A 221 -13.22 0.54 3.71
N LEU A 222 -12.13 0.91 4.39
CA LEU A 222 -12.12 2.11 5.24
C LEU A 222 -12.39 3.40 4.46
N LYS A 223 -11.91 3.49 3.22
CA LYS A 223 -12.14 4.64 2.36
C LYS A 223 -13.60 4.73 1.94
N GLU A 224 -14.24 3.61 1.63
CA GLU A 224 -15.68 3.52 1.36
C GLU A 224 -16.49 3.96 2.60
N PHE A 225 -16.14 3.45 3.77
CA PHE A 225 -16.72 3.84 5.05
C PHE A 225 -16.63 5.36 5.28
N ARG A 226 -15.43 5.95 5.17
CA ARG A 226 -15.22 7.40 5.31
C ARG A 226 -16.09 8.20 4.35
N ASN A 227 -16.12 7.80 3.07
CA ASN A 227 -16.91 8.49 2.05
C ASN A 227 -18.41 8.43 2.37
N ASP A 228 -18.91 7.31 2.88
CA ASP A 228 -20.30 7.19 3.28
C ASP A 228 -20.63 8.02 4.50
N ILE A 229 -19.76 8.08 5.52
CA ILE A 229 -19.92 9.01 6.63
C ILE A 229 -20.05 10.45 6.10
N SER A 230 -19.12 10.90 5.25
CA SER A 230 -19.13 12.26 4.71
C SER A 230 -20.42 12.59 3.94
N LYS A 231 -20.98 11.64 3.18
CA LYS A 231 -22.27 11.82 2.48
C LYS A 231 -23.46 11.97 3.43
N HIS A 232 -23.44 11.27 4.56
CA HIS A 232 -24.56 11.33 5.51
C HIS A 232 -24.48 12.58 6.38
N LEU A 233 -23.28 13.02 6.77
CA LEU A 233 -23.07 14.24 7.55
C LEU A 233 -23.29 15.54 6.76
N THR A 234 -23.16 15.52 5.43
CA THR A 234 -23.44 16.69 4.55
C THR A 234 -24.91 16.84 4.18
N LYS A 235 -25.78 15.90 4.58
CA LYS A 235 -27.23 15.91 4.30
C LYS A 235 -28.10 16.37 5.47
N THR A 236 -27.48 16.68 6.61
CA THR A 236 -28.07 17.28 7.80
C THR A 236 -27.77 18.77 7.84
#